data_AF-A0A959CYY5-F1
#
_entry.id   AF-A0A959CYY5-F1
#
_cell.length_a   1.000
_cell.length_b   1.000
_cell.length_c   1.000
_cell.angle_alpha   90.00
_cell.angle_beta   90.00
_cell.angle_gamma   90.00
#
_symmetry.space_group_name_H-M   'P 1'
#
loop_
_entity.id
_entity.type
_entity.pdbx_description
1 polymer ?
#
loop_
_entity_poly.entity_id
_entity_poly.type
_entity_poly.pdbx_seq_one_letter_code
_entity_poly.pdbx_strand_id
1 'polypeptide(L)'
;MQRIRPFIIFLLFLGIALLLRFFSFFPSVINHDESTYIVISDAILAGHTYQVDYIDTKPIGIFLIYAFLQLLMGKSVLLLRVAAAATLAATAYFLYRAKLSFGSRQEAAFASGLAYLFLNSIFT
;
A
#
# COMPACT_ATOMS: atom_id res chain seq x y z
N MET A 1 18.11 -27.23 -5.58
CA MET A 1 17.58 -26.05 -4.85
C MET A 1 16.07 -26.19 -4.76
N GLN A 2 15.52 -26.33 -3.55
CA GLN A 2 14.06 -26.45 -3.36
C GLN A 2 13.38 -25.14 -3.76
N ARG A 3 12.38 -25.21 -4.65
CA ARG A 3 11.60 -24.05 -5.10
C ARG A 3 10.69 -23.61 -3.95
N ILE A 4 11.07 -22.54 -3.24
CA ILE A 4 10.25 -21.96 -2.17
C ILE A 4 8.87 -21.64 -2.74
N ARG A 5 7.80 -21.97 -2.00
CA ARG A 5 6.42 -21.75 -2.47
C ARG A 5 6.19 -20.23 -2.63
N PRO A 6 5.65 -19.77 -3.77
CA PRO A 6 5.46 -18.33 -4.02
C PRO A 6 4.63 -17.62 -2.95
N PHE A 7 3.64 -18.33 -2.38
CA PHE A 7 2.81 -17.84 -1.28
C PHE A 7 3.63 -17.52 -0.01
N ILE A 8 4.66 -18.32 0.31
CA ILE A 8 5.53 -18.07 1.46
C ILE A 8 6.32 -16.77 1.27
N ILE A 9 6.82 -16.53 0.05
CA ILE A 9 7.55 -15.28 -0.26
C ILE A 9 6.63 -14.06 -0.11
N PHE A 10 5.38 -14.16 -0.57
CA PHE A 10 4.41 -13.09 -0.36
C PHE A 10 4.15 -12.83 1.13
N LEU A 11 3.91 -13.88 1.93
CA LEU A 11 3.71 -13.73 3.38
C LEU A 11 4.93 -13.15 4.09
N LEU A 12 6.14 -13.52 3.66
CA LEU A 12 7.38 -12.92 4.19
C LEU A 12 7.44 -11.42 3.88
N PHE A 13 7.16 -11.00 2.64
CA PHE A 13 7.12 -9.58 2.31
C PHE A 13 6.00 -8.84 3.05
N LEU A 14 4.85 -9.46 3.26
CA LEU A 14 3.77 -8.88 4.07
C LEU A 14 4.20 -8.70 5.53
N GLY A 15 4.81 -9.71 6.13
CA GLY A 15 5.35 -9.62 7.49
C GLY A 15 6.38 -8.49 7.61
N ILE A 16 7.32 -8.40 6.66
CA ILE A 16 8.34 -7.34 6.65
C ILE A 16 7.69 -5.96 6.48
N ALA A 17 6.73 -5.79 5.57
CA ALA A 17 6.03 -4.52 5.37
C ALA A 17 5.29 -4.06 6.63
N LEU A 18 4.59 -4.97 7.31
CA LEU A 18 3.90 -4.68 8.57
C LEU A 18 4.89 -4.31 9.68
N LEU A 19 6.02 -5.01 9.78
CA LEU A 19 7.06 -4.73 10.78
C LEU A 19 7.71 -3.37 10.56
N LEU A 20 8.13 -3.06 9.32
CA LEU A 20 8.75 -1.77 9.00
C LEU A 20 7.79 -0.59 9.26
N ARG A 21 6.48 -0.81 9.10
CA ARG A 21 5.45 0.20 9.28
C ARG A 21 4.76 0.16 10.64
N PHE A 22 5.22 -0.69 11.58
CA PHE A 22 4.50 -0.97 12.82
C PHE A 22 4.14 0.30 13.60
N PHE A 23 5.12 1.18 13.84
CA PHE A 23 4.91 2.43 14.57
C PHE A 23 4.03 3.43 13.80
N SER A 24 3.94 3.32 12.48
CA SER A 24 3.06 4.15 11.66
C SER A 24 1.59 3.75 11.78
N PHE A 25 1.22 2.66 12.46
CA PHE A 25 -0.20 2.28 12.55
C PHE A 25 -0.99 3.01 13.63
N PHE A 26 -0.31 3.51 14.66
CA PHE A 26 -0.96 4.00 15.88
C PHE A 26 -1.21 5.52 15.94
N PRO A 27 -0.40 6.39 15.31
CA PRO A 27 -0.68 7.83 15.30
C PRO A 27 -2.04 8.12 14.67
N SER A 28 -2.86 8.93 15.34
CA SER A 28 -4.20 9.32 14.85
C SER A 28 -4.12 10.15 13.56
N VAL A 29 -3.05 10.93 13.40
CA VAL A 29 -2.75 11.69 12.19
C VAL A 29 -1.25 11.58 11.93
N ILE A 30 -0.87 11.12 10.73
CA ILE A 30 0.53 11.15 10.29
C ILE A 30 0.78 12.41 9.45
N ASN A 31 -0.10 12.70 8.49
CA ASN A 31 0.07 13.82 7.57
C ASN A 31 -1.30 14.31 7.06
N HIS A 32 -1.36 15.55 6.58
CA HIS A 32 -2.55 16.13 5.98
C HIS A 32 -3.02 15.33 4.76
N ASP A 33 -2.09 14.77 3.97
CA ASP A 33 -2.41 14.02 2.75
C ASP A 33 -3.38 12.87 3.03
N GLU A 34 -3.15 12.09 4.10
CA GLU A 34 -4.02 10.97 4.48
C GLU A 34 -5.43 11.45 4.84
N SER A 35 -5.53 12.53 5.62
CA SER A 35 -6.80 13.14 5.98
C SER A 35 -7.54 13.67 4.74
N THR A 36 -6.83 14.31 3.81
CA THR A 36 -7.40 14.80 2.55
C THR A 36 -7.98 13.66 1.72
N TYR A 37 -7.25 12.56 1.56
CA TYR A 37 -7.75 11.39 0.84
C TYR A 37 -9.00 10.81 1.49
N ILE A 38 -9.01 10.70 2.82
CA ILE A 38 -10.16 10.16 3.55
C ILE A 38 -11.41 11.03 3.39
N VAL A 39 -11.28 12.34 3.61
CA VAL A 39 -12.41 13.29 3.56
C VAL A 39 -12.98 13.41 2.15
N ILE A 40 -12.11 13.54 1.13
CA ILE A 40 -12.58 13.63 -0.25
C ILE A 40 -13.27 12.33 -0.69
N SER A 41 -12.72 11.18 -0.29
CA SER A 41 -13.35 9.90 -0.61
C SER A 41 -14.72 9.74 0.05
N ASP A 42 -14.88 10.25 1.27
CA ASP A 42 -16.18 10.29 1.93
C ASP A 42 -17.18 11.17 1.18
N ALA A 43 -16.73 12.32 0.68
CA ALA A 43 -17.57 13.19 -0.14
C ALA A 43 -18.01 12.49 -1.44
N ILE A 44 -17.11 11.75 -2.12
CA ILE A 44 -17.46 10.93 -3.30
C ILE A 44 -18.56 9.92 -2.93
N LEU A 45 -18.40 9.20 -1.81
CA LEU A 45 -19.38 8.21 -1.36
C LEU A 45 -20.73 8.83 -0.98
N ALA A 46 -20.74 10.09 -0.54
CA ALA A 46 -21.95 10.86 -0.29
C ALA A 46 -22.59 11.47 -1.56
N GLY A 47 -22.00 11.26 -2.74
CA GLY A 47 -22.55 11.70 -4.03
C GLY A 47 -22.06 13.08 -4.49
N HIS A 48 -21.03 13.64 -3.86
CA HIS A 48 -20.43 14.89 -4.30
C HIS A 48 -19.59 14.72 -5.57
N THR A 49 -19.46 15.80 -6.34
CA THR A 49 -18.75 15.83 -7.62
C THR A 49 -17.33 16.39 -7.45
N TYR A 50 -16.33 15.58 -7.80
CA TYR A 50 -14.92 15.94 -7.77
C TYR A 50 -14.61 17.12 -8.70
N GLN A 51 -13.81 18.08 -8.21
CA GLN A 51 -13.46 19.37 -8.86
C GLN A 51 -14.61 20.36 -8.99
N VAL A 52 -15.77 20.07 -8.38
CA VAL A 52 -16.92 20.99 -8.33
C VAL A 52 -17.24 21.33 -6.88
N ASP A 53 -17.56 20.31 -6.08
CA ASP A 53 -17.91 20.48 -4.66
C ASP A 53 -16.67 20.57 -3.75
N TYR A 54 -15.54 20.07 -4.25
CA TYR A 54 -14.23 20.14 -3.60
C TYR A 54 -13.13 20.09 -4.67
N ILE A 55 -12.04 20.80 -4.41
CA ILE A 55 -10.93 20.98 -5.34
C ILE A 55 -9.67 20.40 -4.70
N ASP A 56 -8.96 19.57 -5.45
CA ASP A 56 -7.66 19.05 -5.07
C ASP A 56 -6.74 18.94 -6.29
N THR A 57 -5.43 18.89 -6.07
CA THR A 57 -4.44 18.82 -7.17
C THR A 57 -4.15 17.39 -7.63
N LYS A 58 -4.42 16.38 -6.79
CA LYS A 58 -4.18 14.96 -7.09
C LYS A 58 -5.30 14.42 -8.00
N PRO A 59 -5.02 13.57 -8.99
CA PRO A 59 -6.04 13.02 -9.89
C PRO A 59 -7.08 12.15 -9.16
N ILE A 60 -8.30 12.05 -9.71
CA ILE A 60 -9.45 11.38 -9.06
C ILE A 60 -9.17 9.95 -8.56
N GLY A 61 -8.29 9.22 -9.25
CA GLY A 61 -8.03 7.81 -9.00
C GLY A 61 -7.62 7.47 -7.57
N ILE A 62 -6.84 8.33 -6.89
CA ILE A 62 -6.44 8.07 -5.50
C ILE A 62 -7.64 8.10 -4.56
N PHE A 63 -8.57 9.03 -4.77
CA PHE A 63 -9.79 9.13 -3.97
C PHE A 63 -10.75 7.98 -4.26
N LEU A 64 -10.83 7.50 -5.51
CA LEU A 64 -11.64 6.32 -5.83
C LEU A 64 -11.11 5.06 -5.15
N ILE A 65 -9.78 4.90 -5.04
CA ILE A 65 -9.17 3.79 -4.29
C ILE A 65 -9.54 3.89 -2.80
N TYR A 66 -9.41 5.07 -2.20
CA TYR A 66 -9.79 5.26 -0.79
C TYR A 66 -11.29 5.08 -0.57
N ALA A 67 -12.15 5.56 -1.48
CA ALA A 67 -13.60 5.36 -1.42
C ALA A 67 -13.95 3.87 -1.47
N PHE A 68 -13.33 3.13 -2.38
CA PHE A 68 -13.50 1.68 -2.47
C PHE A 68 -13.05 0.97 -1.18
N LEU A 69 -11.88 1.34 -0.62
CA LEU A 69 -11.43 0.79 0.65
C LEU A 69 -12.41 1.15 1.78
N GLN A 70 -12.87 2.39 1.87
CA GLN A 70 -13.83 2.80 2.89
C GLN A 70 -15.16 2.03 2.80
N LEU A 71 -15.62 1.67 1.60
CA LEU A 71 -16.79 0.81 1.43
C LEU A 71 -16.57 -0.61 2.00
N LEU A 72 -15.36 -1.16 1.86
CA LEU A 72 -15.06 -2.53 2.29
C LEU A 72 -14.71 -2.64 3.78
N MET A 73 -13.96 -1.68 4.31
CA MET A 73 -13.36 -1.75 5.66
C MET A 73 -13.78 -0.58 6.56
N GLY A 74 -14.67 0.30 6.10
CA GLY A 74 -15.05 1.51 6.82
C GLY A 74 -13.94 2.55 6.86
N LYS A 75 -14.13 3.58 7.69
CA LYS A 75 -13.23 4.74 7.80
C LYS A 75 -12.07 4.55 8.79
N SER A 76 -11.71 3.29 9.08
CA SER A 76 -10.65 2.98 10.04
C SER A 76 -9.28 3.30 9.44
N VAL A 77 -8.60 4.31 10.00
CA VAL A 77 -7.22 4.70 9.63
C VAL A 77 -6.27 3.49 9.72
N LEU A 78 -6.41 2.67 10.76
CA LEU A 78 -5.62 1.46 10.92
C LEU A 78 -5.80 0.51 9.72
N LEU A 79 -7.05 0.23 9.33
CA LEU A 79 -7.33 -0.71 8.23
C LEU A 79 -6.85 -0.15 6.88
N LEU A 80 -7.00 1.15 6.64
CA LEU A 80 -6.45 1.81 5.45
C LEU A 80 -4.92 1.69 5.39
N ARG A 81 -4.22 1.86 6.52
CA ARG A 81 -2.75 1.68 6.58
C ARG A 81 -2.34 0.22 6.43
N VAL A 82 -3.11 -0.73 6.94
CA VAL A 82 -2.89 -2.17 6.69
C VAL A 82 -3.08 -2.49 5.20
N ALA A 83 -4.09 -1.90 4.54
CA ALA A 83 -4.27 -2.05 3.09
C ALA A 83 -3.09 -1.47 2.30
N ALA A 84 -2.56 -0.32 2.73
CA ALA A 84 -1.34 0.24 2.15
C ALA A 84 -0.13 -0.69 2.33
N ALA A 85 0.06 -1.28 3.52
CA ALA A 85 1.13 -2.26 3.77
C ALA A 85 0.97 -3.53 2.91
N ALA A 86 -0.26 -4.02 2.73
CA ALA A 86 -0.55 -5.13 1.83
C ALA A 86 -0.24 -4.79 0.37
N THR A 87 -0.50 -3.55 -0.06
CA THR A 87 -0.15 -3.06 -1.40
C THR A 87 1.37 -3.03 -1.61
N LEU A 88 2.14 -2.57 -0.60
CA LEU A 88 3.60 -2.62 -0.64
C LEU A 88 4.12 -4.06 -0.75
N ALA A 89 3.56 -4.98 0.03
CA ALA A 89 3.93 -6.39 -0.01
C ALA A 89 3.63 -7.04 -1.37
N ALA A 90 2.48 -6.72 -1.97
CA ALA A 90 2.11 -7.18 -3.31
C ALA A 90 3.09 -6.65 -4.36
N THR A 91 3.44 -5.36 -4.32
CA THR A 91 4.44 -4.78 -5.23
C THR A 91 5.82 -5.42 -5.07
N ALA A 92 6.29 -5.61 -3.83
CA ALA A 92 7.55 -6.30 -3.55
C ALA A 92 7.57 -7.73 -4.11
N TYR A 93 6.45 -8.45 -3.95
CA TYR A 93 6.27 -9.78 -4.51
C TYR A 93 6.28 -9.78 -6.04
N PHE A 94 5.62 -8.81 -6.69
CA PHE A 94 5.65 -8.71 -8.15
C PHE A 94 7.05 -8.34 -8.68
N LEU A 95 7.81 -7.50 -7.98
CA LEU A 95 9.21 -7.22 -8.31
C LEU A 95 10.07 -8.49 -8.22
N TYR A 96 9.91 -9.28 -7.15
CA TYR A 96 10.54 -10.59 -7.03
C TYR A 96 10.19 -11.51 -8.21
N ARG A 97 8.91 -11.62 -8.56
CA ARG A 97 8.44 -12.44 -9.68
C ARG A 97 8.98 -11.95 -11.03
N ALA A 98 9.02 -10.64 -11.25
CA ALA A 98 9.56 -10.03 -12.46
C ALA A 98 11.07 -10.30 -12.61
N LYS A 99 11.84 -10.19 -11.52
CA LYS A 99 13.29 -10.51 -11.55
C LYS A 99 13.54 -11.98 -11.87
N LEU A 100 12.72 -12.89 -11.33
CA LEU A 100 12.79 -14.30 -11.70
C LEU A 100 12.42 -14.56 -13.16
N SER A 101 11.40 -13.88 -13.71
CA SER A 101 11.05 -14.03 -15.13
C SER A 101 12.15 -13.52 -16.08
N PHE A 102 13.00 -12.61 -15.61
CA PHE A 102 14.20 -12.17 -16.34
C PHE A 102 15.43 -13.07 -16.09
N GLY A 103 15.27 -14.25 -15.48
CA GLY A 103 16.37 -15.20 -15.27
C GLY A 103 17.34 -14.83 -14.14
N SER A 104 16.97 -13.88 -13.27
CA SER A 104 17.81 -13.56 -12.09
C SER A 104 17.84 -14.73 -11.10
N ARG A 105 18.94 -14.83 -10.34
CA ARG A 105 19.02 -15.76 -9.20
C ARG A 105 17.99 -15.39 -8.12
N GLN A 106 17.58 -16.37 -7.31
CA GLN A 106 16.54 -16.16 -6.30
C GLN A 106 16.91 -15.09 -5.27
N GLU A 107 18.18 -15.02 -4.90
CA GLU A 107 18.72 -14.06 -3.94
C GLU A 107 18.59 -12.63 -4.48
N ALA A 108 18.94 -12.42 -5.75
CA ALA A 108 18.83 -11.11 -6.40
C ALA A 108 17.36 -10.68 -6.58
N ALA A 109 16.47 -11.63 -6.89
CA ALA A 109 15.04 -11.35 -6.97
C ALA A 109 14.45 -11.04 -5.58
N PHE A 110 14.87 -11.74 -4.53
CA PHE A 110 14.41 -11.47 -3.18
C PHE A 110 14.90 -10.10 -2.71
N ALA A 111 16.17 -9.80 -2.96
CA ALA A 111 16.78 -8.51 -2.66
C ALA A 111 16.04 -7.34 -3.33
N SER A 112 15.49 -7.48 -4.54
CA SER A 112 14.72 -6.39 -5.16
C SER A 112 13.43 -6.07 -4.44
N GLY A 113 12.70 -7.10 -3.98
CA GLY A 113 11.48 -6.90 -3.19
C GLY A 113 11.81 -6.29 -1.83
N LEU A 114 12.87 -6.78 -1.19
CA LEU A 114 13.35 -6.26 0.09
C LEU A 114 13.78 -4.79 -0.02
N ALA A 115 14.62 -4.45 -1.01
CA ALA A 115 15.07 -3.08 -1.25
C ALA A 115 13.88 -2.13 -1.47
N TYR A 116 12.88 -2.55 -2.26
CA TYR A 116 11.66 -1.78 -2.46
C TYR A 116 10.93 -1.50 -1.13
N LEU A 117 10.73 -2.52 -0.29
CA LEU A 117 10.06 -2.35 1.00
C LEU A 117 10.83 -1.40 1.92
N PHE A 118 12.15 -1.54 2.03
CA PHE A 118 12.99 -0.66 2.84
C PHE A 118 12.88 0.79 2.37
N LEU A 119 13.03 1.04 1.06
CA LEU A 119 13.00 2.39 0.49
C LEU A 119 11.62 3.07 0.63
N ASN A 120 10.52 2.31 0.57
CA ASN A 120 9.17 2.86 0.60
C ASN A 120 8.48 2.78 1.97
N SER A 121 9.12 2.18 2.99
CA SER A 121 8.53 2.03 4.33
C SER A 121 9.25 2.81 5.42
N ILE A 122 10.52 3.19 5.22
CA ILE A 122 11.32 3.88 6.24
C ILE A 122 11.25 5.40 6.11
N PHE A 123 11.00 5.94 4.90
CA PHE A 123 11.05 7.37 4.60
C PHE A 123 9.68 8.02 4.36
N THR A 124 8.62 7.54 5.02
CA THR A 124 7.28 8.15 5.01
C THR A 124 6.95 8.73 6.36
#